data_AF-A0A5C4LBD9-F1
#
_entry.id   AF-A0A5C4LBD9-F1
#
_cell.length_a   1.000
_cell.length_b   1.000
_cell.length_c   1.000
_cell.angle_alpha   90.00
_cell.angle_beta   90.00
_cell.angle_gamma   90.00
#
_symmetry.space_group_name_H-M   'P 1'
#
loop_
_entity.id
_entity.type
_entity.pdbx_description
1 polymer ?
#
loop_
_entity_poly.entity_id
_entity_poly.type
_entity_poly.pdbx_seq_one_letter_code
_entity_poly.pdbx_strand_id
1 'polypeptide(L)'
;GVRAARRLLADDPATPVVALATAHAAKFPDAVEAATGVRPALPPHLSDLLGRRERFTVLPNDEAAVERAIRERARILRNVP
;
A
#
# COMPACT_ATOMS: atom_id res chain seq x y z
N GLY A 1 13.21 -0.97 8.66
CA GLY A 1 14.38 -0.36 8.02
C GLY A 1 15.26 0.40 9.01
N VAL A 2 14.86 1.61 9.44
CA VAL A 2 15.70 2.53 10.24
C VAL A 2 16.32 1.89 11.49
N ARG A 3 15.58 1.07 12.25
CA ARG A 3 16.13 0.39 13.44
C ARG A 3 17.31 -0.54 13.11
N ALA A 4 17.24 -1.29 12.02
CA ALA A 4 18.33 -2.15 11.57
C ALA A 4 19.50 -1.31 11.05
N ALA A 5 19.20 -0.25 10.27
CA ALA A 5 20.22 0.67 9.77
C ALA A 5 21.04 1.33 10.89
N ARG A 6 20.39 1.73 12.00
CA ARG A 6 21.08 2.26 13.19
C ARG A 6 22.03 1.27 13.85
N ARG A 7 21.75 -0.03 13.77
CA ARG A 7 22.66 -1.07 14.28
C ARG A 7 23.89 -1.19 13.39
N LEU A 8 23.69 -1.30 12.07
CA LEU A 8 24.79 -1.36 11.10
C LEU A 8 25.72 -0.15 11.19
N LEU A 9 25.15 1.06 11.36
CA LEU A 9 25.94 2.28 11.52
C LEU A 9 26.75 2.30 12.83
N ALA A 10 26.27 1.63 13.88
CA ALA A 10 27.02 1.50 15.12
C ALA A 10 28.20 0.52 14.98
N ASP A 11 28.04 -0.51 14.14
CA ASP A 11 29.06 -1.53 13.89
C ASP A 11 30.19 -1.01 12.97
N ASP A 12 29.84 -0.27 11.91
CA ASP A 12 30.81 0.41 11.03
C ASP A 12 30.35 1.85 10.73
N PRO A 13 30.81 2.84 11.52
CA PRO A 13 30.44 4.25 11.34
C PRO A 13 30.98 4.88 10.06
N ALA A 14 32.00 4.28 9.41
CA ALA A 14 32.61 4.83 8.21
C ALA A 14 31.77 4.54 6.95
N THR A 15 30.93 3.50 6.99
CA THR A 15 30.09 3.09 5.85
C THR A 15 28.70 3.74 5.93
N PRO A 16 28.29 4.57 4.94
CA PRO A 16 26.96 5.15 4.92
C PRO A 16 25.86 4.09 4.76
N VAL A 17 24.78 4.21 5.55
CA VAL A 17 23.63 3.32 5.49
C VAL A 17 22.38 4.06 5.01
N VAL A 18 21.75 3.58 3.95
CA VAL A 18 20.49 4.12 3.42
C VAL A 18 19.32 3.24 3.85
N ALA A 19 18.36 3.80 4.58
CA ALA A 19 17.11 3.12 4.93
C ALA A 19 15.97 3.63 4.05
N LEU A 20 15.37 2.74 3.25
CA LEU A 20 14.25 3.10 2.36
C LEU A 20 12.97 3.33 3.16
N ALA A 21 12.36 4.50 2.97
CA ALA A 21 11.00 4.79 3.42
C ALA A 21 10.00 4.22 2.39
N THR A 22 9.56 2.98 2.60
CA THR A 22 8.75 2.24 1.61
C THR A 22 7.29 2.68 1.52
N ALA A 23 6.80 3.43 2.51
CA ALA A 23 5.43 3.90 2.57
C ALA A 23 5.31 5.24 3.31
N HIS A 24 4.29 6.02 2.94
CA HIS A 24 3.89 7.22 3.67
C HIS A 24 3.16 6.84 4.96
N ALA A 25 3.36 7.60 6.04
CA ALA A 25 2.77 7.34 7.37
C ALA A 25 1.24 7.20 7.35
N ALA A 26 0.55 8.00 6.55
CA ALA A 26 -0.91 7.96 6.39
C ALA A 26 -1.47 6.63 5.87
N LYS A 27 -0.63 5.71 5.37
CA LYS A 27 -1.06 4.33 5.03
C LYS A 27 -1.24 3.46 6.28
N PHE A 28 -0.63 3.82 7.41
CA PHE A 28 -0.68 3.09 8.67
C PHE A 28 -0.97 4.05 9.83
N PRO A 29 -2.08 4.81 9.79
CA PRO A 29 -2.32 5.92 10.71
C PRO A 29 -2.42 5.46 12.16
N ASP A 30 -3.03 4.30 12.42
CA ASP A 30 -3.23 3.79 13.79
C ASP A 30 -1.90 3.39 14.44
N ALA A 31 -1.00 2.75 13.70
CA ALA A 31 0.33 2.39 14.20
C ALA A 31 1.18 3.63 14.52
N VAL A 32 1.07 4.67 13.68
CA VAL A 32 1.78 5.94 13.89
C VAL A 32 1.22 6.68 15.09
N GLU A 33 -0.10 6.76 15.22
CA GLU A 33 -0.78 7.42 16.36
C GLU A 33 -0.45 6.71 17.68
N ALA A 34 -0.52 5.38 17.72
CA ALA A 34 -0.16 4.62 18.93
C ALA A 34 1.29 4.85 19.37
N ALA A 35 2.23 5.00 18.42
CA ALA A 35 3.65 5.17 18.72
C ALA A 35 4.06 6.62 19.04
N THR A 36 3.32 7.60 18.52
CA THR A 36 3.75 9.02 18.53
C THR A 36 2.73 9.99 19.11
N GLY A 37 1.48 9.57 19.32
CA GLY A 37 0.35 10.43 19.65
C GLY A 37 -0.15 11.31 18.49
N VAL A 38 0.45 11.20 17.29
CA VAL A 38 0.10 11.99 16.12
C VAL A 38 -0.60 11.12 15.08
N ARG A 39 -1.83 11.49 14.69
CA ARG A 39 -2.51 10.86 13.57
C ARG A 39 -2.09 11.53 12.24
N PRO A 40 -1.36 10.83 11.36
CA PRO A 40 -0.85 11.43 10.13
C PRO A 40 -1.99 11.74 9.15
N ALA A 41 -2.03 12.98 8.67
CA ALA A 41 -2.97 13.40 7.64
C ALA A 41 -2.60 12.84 6.25
N LEU A 42 -3.60 12.75 5.37
CA LEU A 42 -3.36 12.47 3.95
C LEU A 42 -2.63 13.66 3.30
N PRO A 43 -1.77 13.42 2.30
CA PRO A 43 -1.22 14.48 1.47
C PRO A 43 -2.34 15.34 0.85
N PRO A 44 -2.14 16.67 0.62
CA PRO A 44 -3.21 17.56 0.17
C PRO A 44 -3.95 17.08 -1.09
N HIS A 45 -3.23 16.54 -2.07
CA HIS A 45 -3.78 16.02 -3.32
C HIS A 45 -4.59 14.72 -3.17
N LEU A 46 -4.59 14.11 -1.97
CA LEU A 46 -5.38 12.93 -1.59
C LEU A 46 -6.31 13.22 -0.41
N SER A 47 -6.53 14.49 -0.03
CA SER A 47 -7.29 14.87 1.16
C SER A 47 -8.74 14.35 1.16
N ASP A 48 -9.35 14.19 0.00
CA ASP A 48 -10.71 13.68 -0.19
C ASP A 48 -10.76 12.16 -0.43
N LEU A 49 -9.61 11.48 -0.51
CA LEU A 49 -9.50 10.09 -0.99
C LEU A 49 -10.44 9.12 -0.27
N LEU A 50 -10.52 9.22 1.06
CA LEU A 50 -11.33 8.33 1.90
C LEU A 50 -12.84 8.60 1.79
N GLY A 51 -13.24 9.75 1.25
CA GLY A 51 -14.64 10.08 1.01
C GLY A 51 -15.13 9.77 -0.41
N ARG A 52 -14.23 9.34 -1.31
CA ARG A 52 -14.60 9.04 -2.70
C ARG A 52 -15.44 7.77 -2.77
N ARG A 53 -16.39 7.74 -3.71
CA ARG A 53 -17.20 6.53 -3.98
C ARG A 53 -16.31 5.39 -4.44
N GLU A 54 -16.33 4.28 -3.70
CA GLU A 54 -15.68 3.05 -4.10
C GLU A 54 -16.44 2.34 -5.23
N ARG A 55 -15.70 1.68 -6.13
CA ARG A 55 -16.25 0.87 -7.22
C ARG A 55 -15.52 -0.45 -7.29
N PHE A 56 -16.16 -1.51 -6.78
CA PHE A 56 -15.66 -2.87 -6.82
C PHE A 56 -16.82 -3.85 -7.00
N THR A 57 -16.49 -5.09 -7.38
CA THR A 57 -17.43 -6.21 -7.42
C THR A 57 -16.96 -7.24 -6.41
N VAL A 58 -17.85 -7.69 -5.52
CA VAL A 58 -17.54 -8.79 -4.58
C VAL A 58 -17.67 -10.11 -5.33
N LEU A 59 -16.66 -10.97 -5.21
CA LEU A 59 -16.65 -12.32 -5.78
C LEU A 59 -16.49 -13.33 -4.64
N PRO A 60 -17.06 -14.54 -4.79
CA PRO A 60 -16.74 -15.63 -3.87
C PRO A 60 -15.24 -15.98 -3.96
N ASN A 61 -14.70 -16.56 -2.89
CA ASN A 61 -13.35 -17.13 -2.90
C ASN A 61 -13.33 -18.46 -3.70
N ASP A 62 -13.60 -18.35 -4.99
CA ASP A 62 -13.71 -19.44 -5.96
C ASP A 62 -12.94 -19.05 -7.21
N GLU A 63 -12.00 -19.89 -7.63
CA GLU A 63 -11.12 -19.66 -8.78
C GLU A 63 -11.93 -19.43 -10.06
N ALA A 64 -12.90 -20.31 -10.33
CA ALA A 64 -13.71 -20.24 -11.54
C ALA A 64 -14.54 -18.94 -11.60
N ALA A 65 -15.05 -18.45 -10.47
CA ALA A 65 -15.75 -17.18 -10.39
C ALA A 65 -14.84 -15.98 -10.71
N VAL A 66 -13.60 -15.99 -10.21
CA VAL A 66 -12.61 -14.95 -10.51
C VAL A 66 -12.24 -14.96 -11.99
N GLU A 67 -11.94 -16.13 -12.56
CA GLU A 67 -11.61 -16.27 -13.98
C GLU A 67 -12.72 -15.78 -14.89
N ARG A 68 -13.98 -16.18 -14.61
CA ARG A 68 -15.15 -15.70 -15.38
C ARG A 68 -15.26 -14.18 -15.32
N ALA A 69 -15.16 -13.58 -14.13
CA ALA A 69 -15.28 -12.15 -13.96
C ALA A 69 -14.19 -11.36 -14.72
N ILE A 70 -12.97 -11.89 -14.77
CA ILE A 70 -11.87 -11.34 -15.58
C ILE A 70 -12.21 -11.46 -17.07
N ARG A 71 -12.61 -12.64 -17.54
CA ARG A 71 -12.89 -12.91 -18.96
C ARG A 71 -13.99 -12.00 -19.52
N GLU A 72 -15.07 -11.78 -18.76
CA GLU A 72 -16.16 -10.87 -19.11
C GLU A 72 -15.73 -9.40 -19.31
N ARG A 73 -14.69 -8.95 -18.60
CA ARG A 73 -14.25 -7.54 -18.55
C ARG A 73 -12.98 -7.28 -19.37
N ALA A 74 -12.23 -8.33 -19.68
CA ALA A 74 -11.00 -8.26 -20.45
C ALA A 74 -11.30 -7.91 -21.92
N ARG A 75 -11.03 -6.67 -22.30
CA ARG A 75 -11.29 -6.18 -23.66
C ARG A 75 -10.54 -6.95 -24.74
N ILE A 76 -9.37 -7.51 -24.40
CA ILE A 76 -8.52 -8.31 -25.30
C ILE A 76 -9.15 -9.66 -25.66
N LEU A 77 -10.09 -10.16 -24.85
CA LEU A 77 -10.74 -11.46 -25.07
C LEU A 77 -12.06 -11.36 -25.85
N ARG A 78 -12.55 -10.15 -26.13
CA ARG A 78 -13.87 -9.93 -26.76
C ARG A 78 -13.97 -10.38 -28.22
N ASN A 79 -12.84 -10.59 -28.89
CA ASN A 79 -12.77 -11.01 -30.30
C ASN A 79 -11.97 -12.31 -30.49
N VAL A 80 -11.68 -13.03 -29.39
CA VAL A 80 -11.04 -14.34 -29.49
C VAL A 80 -12.16 -15.36 -29.73
N PRO A 81 -12.13 -16.12 -30.84
CA PRO A 81 -13.15 -17.13 -31.12
C PRO A 81 -13.24 -18.20 -30.04
#